data_AF-A0ABD4XKR9-F1
#
_entry.id   AF-A0ABD4XKR9-F1
#
_cell.length_a   1.000
_cell.length_b   1.000
_cell.length_c   1.000
_cell.angle_alpha   90.00
_cell.angle_beta   90.00
_cell.angle_gamma   90.00
#
_symmetry.space_group_name_H-M   'P 1'
#
loop_
_entity.id
_entity.type
_entity.pdbx_description
1 polymer ?
#
loop_
_entity_poly.entity_id
_entity_poly.type
_entity_poly.pdbx_seq_one_letter_code
_entity_poly.pdbx_strand_id
1 'polypeptide(L)'
;MLKEFIPFIDKDRYLTIRLFEFLASQKKTVHTFFEIQEALQVSQYRVKITIHDAINLSKDFPTFKLTFENDILSAFNINNSLLNKIIDFEAHKSLRFRIFLHTILNIYSESDTEFQRNVGISPSTYFRLKKGLSQDIGSSKIECMRKSEVFARYYIYQVLVYFSYFDYFPKCIKDNKKFIKMKNSIAYCTLI
;
A
#
# COMPACT_ATOMS: atom_id res chain seq x y z
N MET A 1 -1.77 -12.73 -3.66
CA MET A 1 -2.67 -11.71 -3.10
C MET A 1 -2.24 -10.30 -3.52
N LEU A 2 -0.98 -9.90 -3.31
CA LEU A 2 -0.53 -8.53 -3.62
C LEU A 2 -0.64 -8.13 -5.10
N LYS A 3 -0.48 -9.06 -6.07
CA LYS A 3 -0.50 -8.77 -7.53
C LYS A 3 -1.72 -7.96 -8.00
N GLU A 4 -2.90 -8.22 -7.43
CA GLU A 4 -4.13 -7.49 -7.78
C GLU A 4 -4.16 -6.06 -7.24
N PHE A 5 -3.44 -5.80 -6.16
CA PHE A 5 -3.43 -4.53 -5.44
C PHE A 5 -2.19 -3.67 -5.70
N ILE A 6 -1.19 -4.19 -6.44
CA ILE A 6 -0.01 -3.42 -6.90
C ILE A 6 -0.40 -2.07 -7.54
N PRO A 7 -1.46 -1.96 -8.37
CA PRO A 7 -1.82 -0.68 -9.00
C PRO A 7 -2.01 0.49 -8.03
N PHE A 8 -2.39 0.20 -6.79
CA PHE A 8 -2.65 1.21 -5.76
C PHE A 8 -1.40 1.68 -5.03
N ILE A 9 -0.24 1.05 -5.26
CA ILE A 9 1.02 1.35 -4.59
C ILE A 9 1.97 2.04 -5.58
N ASP A 10 2.65 3.09 -5.12
CA ASP A 10 3.70 3.74 -5.89
C ASP A 10 4.89 2.80 -6.10
N LYS A 11 5.56 2.90 -7.25
CA LYS A 11 6.61 1.96 -7.64
C LYS A 11 7.75 1.85 -6.61
N ASP A 12 8.22 2.98 -6.08
CA ASP A 12 9.30 2.99 -5.09
C ASP A 12 8.84 2.36 -3.76
N ARG A 13 7.61 2.62 -3.32
CA ARG A 13 7.01 2.00 -2.13
C ARG A 13 6.82 0.50 -2.30
N TYR A 14 6.36 0.08 -3.47
CA TYR A 14 6.22 -1.33 -3.81
C TYR A 14 7.58 -2.05 -3.82
N LEU A 15 8.65 -1.36 -4.23
CA LEU A 15 10.00 -1.93 -4.17
C LEU A 15 10.45 -2.16 -2.72
N THR A 16 10.14 -1.24 -1.80
CA THR A 16 10.33 -1.44 -0.35
C THR A 16 9.54 -2.64 0.16
N ILE A 17 8.27 -2.78 -0.22
CA ILE A 17 7.45 -3.95 0.12
C ILE A 17 8.10 -5.24 -0.39
N ARG A 18 8.57 -5.27 -1.65
CA ARG A 18 9.25 -6.44 -2.22
C ARG A 18 10.53 -6.81 -1.46
N LEU A 19 11.26 -5.82 -0.92
CA LEU A 19 12.39 -6.10 -0.04
C LEU A 19 11.91 -6.82 1.23
N PHE A 20 10.85 -6.36 1.88
CA PHE A 20 10.31 -7.03 3.07
C PHE A 20 9.69 -8.40 2.75
N GLU A 21 9.05 -8.58 1.60
CA GLU A 21 8.59 -9.89 1.12
C GLU A 21 9.76 -10.86 0.97
N PHE A 22 10.86 -10.40 0.35
CA PHE A 22 12.09 -11.16 0.27
C PHE A 22 12.59 -11.52 1.66
N LEU A 23 12.81 -10.55 2.54
CA LEU A 23 13.34 -10.79 3.90
C LEU A 23 12.45 -11.75 4.72
N ALA A 24 11.13 -11.61 4.65
CA ALA A 24 10.19 -12.49 5.35
C ALA A 24 10.18 -13.93 4.78
N SER A 25 10.48 -14.09 3.49
CA SER A 25 10.55 -15.41 2.84
C SER A 25 11.84 -16.18 3.20
N GLN A 26 12.88 -15.48 3.66
CA GLN A 26 14.16 -16.09 3.97
C GLN A 26 14.20 -16.61 5.40
N LYS A 27 14.79 -17.80 5.60
CA LYS A 27 15.01 -18.39 6.94
C LYS A 27 16.29 -17.89 7.63
N LYS A 28 16.88 -16.80 7.13
CA LYS A 28 18.13 -16.23 7.63
C LYS A 28 17.96 -14.74 7.88
N THR A 29 18.75 -14.20 8.80
CA THR A 29 18.69 -12.79 9.22
C THR A 29 19.71 -11.91 8.52
N VAL A 30 20.57 -12.47 7.67
CA VAL A 30 21.68 -11.75 7.03
C VAL A 30 21.65 -12.01 5.53
N HIS A 31 21.72 -10.93 4.76
CA HIS A 31 21.61 -10.94 3.30
C HIS A 31 22.70 -10.09 2.68
N THR A 32 23.35 -10.59 1.64
CA THR A 32 24.33 -9.79 0.91
C THR A 32 23.60 -8.80 0.00
N PHE A 33 24.26 -7.69 -0.31
CA PHE A 33 23.75 -6.72 -1.26
C PHE A 33 23.44 -7.35 -2.63
N PHE A 34 24.28 -8.30 -3.07
CA PHE A 34 24.08 -9.04 -4.32
C PHE A 34 22.80 -9.90 -4.29
N GLU A 35 22.54 -10.63 -3.20
CA GLU A 35 21.30 -11.42 -3.05
C GLU A 35 20.05 -10.54 -3.15
N ILE A 36 20.10 -9.36 -2.53
CA ILE A 36 19.00 -8.40 -2.58
C ILE A 36 18.82 -7.85 -3.99
N GLN A 37 19.92 -7.53 -4.67
CA GLN A 37 19.89 -7.03 -6.04
C GLN A 37 19.24 -8.03 -6.99
N GLU A 38 19.63 -9.30 -6.91
CA GLU A 38 19.06 -10.38 -7.71
C GLU A 38 17.57 -10.59 -7.39
N ALA A 39 17.20 -10.57 -6.11
CA ALA A 39 15.81 -10.73 -5.69
C ALA A 39 14.90 -9.60 -6.17
N LEU A 40 15.38 -8.35 -6.11
CA LEU A 40 14.61 -7.17 -6.52
C LEU A 40 14.63 -6.93 -8.03
N GLN A 41 15.65 -7.43 -8.75
CA GLN A 41 15.85 -7.25 -10.19
C GLN A 41 15.90 -5.76 -10.59
N VAL A 42 16.66 -4.97 -9.83
CA VAL A 42 16.85 -3.53 -10.07
C VAL A 42 18.34 -3.18 -10.06
N SER A 43 18.67 -1.97 -10.53
CA SER A 43 20.05 -1.49 -10.51
C SER A 43 20.59 -1.37 -9.08
N GLN A 44 21.91 -1.49 -8.93
CA GLN A 44 22.59 -1.31 -7.64
C GLN A 44 22.19 -0.01 -6.93
N TYR A 45 22.12 1.09 -7.69
CA TYR A 45 21.68 2.38 -7.16
C TYR A 45 20.27 2.30 -6.54
N ARG A 46 19.33 1.63 -7.21
CA ARG A 46 17.97 1.45 -6.70
C ARG A 46 17.92 0.56 -5.47
N VAL A 47 18.72 -0.51 -5.41
CA VAL A 47 18.83 -1.34 -4.20
C VAL A 47 19.29 -0.51 -3.00
N LYS A 48 20.31 0.34 -3.17
CA LYS A 48 20.81 1.20 -2.08
C LYS A 48 19.72 2.16 -1.57
N ILE A 49 18.96 2.78 -2.47
CA ILE A 49 17.82 3.62 -2.08
C ILE A 49 16.78 2.80 -1.32
N THR A 50 16.38 1.64 -1.83
CA THR A 50 15.36 0.80 -1.18
C THR A 50 15.78 0.31 0.19
N ILE A 51 17.05 -0.09 0.37
CA ILE A 51 17.59 -0.47 1.69
C ILE A 51 17.54 0.73 2.64
N HIS A 52 17.95 1.91 2.18
CA HIS A 52 17.91 3.12 2.99
C HIS A 52 16.48 3.50 3.40
N ASP A 53 15.53 3.42 2.48
CA ASP A 53 14.11 3.67 2.75
C ASP A 53 13.54 2.66 3.75
N ALA A 54 13.89 1.37 3.62
CA ALA A 54 13.51 0.33 4.56
C ALA A 54 14.10 0.54 5.95
N ILE A 55 15.36 0.97 6.05
CA ILE A 55 15.99 1.33 7.33
C ILE A 55 15.27 2.52 7.96
N ASN A 56 14.93 3.54 7.18
CA ASN A 56 14.15 4.67 7.69
C ASN A 56 12.76 4.24 8.15
N LEU A 57 12.09 3.37 7.40
CA LEU A 57 10.81 2.78 7.81
C LEU A 57 10.94 2.01 9.13
N SER A 58 12.04 1.30 9.37
CA SER A 58 12.25 0.57 10.64
C SER A 58 12.21 1.48 11.87
N LYS A 59 12.46 2.79 11.73
CA LYS A 59 12.35 3.77 12.81
C LYS A 59 10.90 4.00 13.24
N ASP A 60 9.94 3.79 12.34
CA ASP A 60 8.50 3.91 12.60
C ASP A 60 7.93 2.63 13.27
N PHE A 61 8.73 1.57 13.39
CA PHE A 61 8.31 0.26 13.90
C PHE A 61 9.29 -0.31 14.93
N PRO A 62 9.00 -0.18 16.24
CA PRO A 62 9.93 -0.64 17.28
C PRO A 62 10.11 -2.17 17.34
N THR A 63 9.27 -2.93 16.65
CA THR A 63 9.24 -4.40 16.73
C THR A 63 10.27 -5.10 15.84
N PHE A 64 10.94 -4.39 14.93
CA PHE A 64 11.94 -4.96 14.05
C PHE A 64 13.13 -4.04 13.86
N LYS A 65 14.25 -4.59 13.37
CA LYS A 65 15.47 -3.82 13.14
C LYS A 65 16.12 -4.21 11.82
N LEU A 66 16.53 -3.21 11.07
CA LEU A 66 17.38 -3.33 9.88
C LEU A 66 18.67 -2.55 10.09
N THR A 67 19.81 -3.16 9.76
CA THR A 67 21.11 -2.49 9.72
C THR A 67 21.84 -2.89 8.45
N PHE A 68 22.54 -1.95 7.82
CA PHE A 68 23.28 -2.20 6.59
C PHE A 68 24.71 -1.68 6.72
N GLU A 69 25.67 -2.60 6.74
CA GLU A 69 27.10 -2.32 6.91
C GLU A 69 27.90 -3.27 6.02
N ASN A 70 28.98 -2.80 5.40
CA ASN A 70 29.87 -3.60 4.55
C ASN A 70 29.13 -4.45 3.49
N ASP A 71 28.16 -3.86 2.80
CA ASP A 71 27.30 -4.52 1.80
C ASP A 71 26.51 -5.73 2.32
N ILE A 72 26.25 -5.77 3.63
CA ILE A 72 25.46 -6.79 4.29
C ILE A 72 24.27 -6.14 5.01
N LEU A 73 23.07 -6.58 4.67
CA LEU A 73 21.83 -6.22 5.36
C LEU A 73 21.52 -7.26 6.43
N SER A 74 21.50 -6.83 7.69
CA SER A 74 21.00 -7.65 8.80
C SER A 74 19.57 -7.24 9.13
N ALA A 75 18.68 -8.22 9.17
CA ALA A 75 17.25 -8.07 9.38
C ALA A 75 16.75 -8.98 10.49
N PHE A 76 16.21 -8.38 11.55
CA PHE A 76 15.77 -9.09 12.74
C PHE A 76 14.26 -8.92 12.95
N ASN A 77 13.59 -9.99 13.38
CA ASN A 77 12.16 -10.04 13.67
C ASN A 77 11.26 -9.71 12.46
N ILE A 78 11.70 -10.06 11.25
CA ILE A 78 10.86 -9.96 10.05
C ILE A 78 9.98 -11.21 9.96
N ASN A 79 8.66 -11.01 9.99
CA ASN A 79 7.67 -12.08 9.86
C ASN A 79 6.46 -11.61 9.05
N ASN A 80 5.54 -12.53 8.73
CA ASN A 80 4.36 -12.22 7.93
C ASN A 80 3.42 -11.18 8.59
N SER A 81 3.34 -11.15 9.92
CA SER A 81 2.54 -10.14 10.62
C SER A 81 3.11 -8.74 10.45
N LEU A 82 4.44 -8.60 10.52
CA LEU A 82 5.12 -7.35 10.22
C LEU A 82 4.95 -6.97 8.75
N LEU A 83 5.13 -7.92 7.83
CA LEU A 83 4.99 -7.68 6.39
C LEU A 83 3.62 -7.06 6.06
N ASN A 84 2.54 -7.59 6.62
CA ASN A 84 1.19 -7.04 6.44
C ASN A 84 1.10 -5.59 6.94
N LYS A 85 1.66 -5.29 8.12
CA LYS A 85 1.70 -3.92 8.65
C LYS A 85 2.48 -2.97 7.75
N ILE A 86 3.58 -3.44 7.15
CA ILE A 86 4.39 -2.64 6.21
C ILE A 86 3.61 -2.39 4.92
N ILE A 87 2.93 -3.40 4.38
CA ILE A 87 2.06 -3.26 3.19
C ILE A 87 1.00 -2.20 3.46
N ASP A 88 0.30 -2.29 4.59
CA ASP A 88 -0.74 -1.32 4.96
C ASP A 88 -0.16 0.08 5.10
N PHE A 89 0.96 0.22 5.81
CA PHE A 89 1.62 1.51 6.03
C PHE A 89 2.07 2.18 4.73
N GLU A 90 2.71 1.43 3.83
CA GLU A 90 3.17 1.93 2.55
C GLU A 90 2.01 2.27 1.61
N ALA A 91 0.95 1.45 1.61
CA ALA A 91 -0.26 1.73 0.83
C ALA A 91 -0.91 3.06 1.26
N HIS A 92 -1.08 3.30 2.57
CA HIS A 92 -1.67 4.54 3.07
C HIS A 92 -0.85 5.79 2.75
N LYS A 93 0.48 5.66 2.67
CA LYS A 93 1.37 6.75 2.24
C LYS A 93 1.45 6.87 0.71
N SER A 94 0.87 5.95 -0.05
CA SER A 94 0.91 5.98 -1.51
C SER A 94 -0.03 7.03 -2.11
N LEU A 95 0.50 7.83 -3.04
CA LEU A 95 -0.27 8.80 -3.79
C LEU A 95 -1.34 8.12 -4.65
N ARG A 96 -1.02 6.98 -5.25
CA ARG A 96 -1.97 6.19 -6.05
C ARG A 96 -3.17 5.74 -5.22
N PHE A 97 -2.94 5.18 -4.03
CA PHE A 97 -4.03 4.80 -3.15
C PHE A 97 -4.85 6.00 -2.66
N ARG A 98 -4.20 7.11 -2.29
CA ARG A 98 -4.90 8.35 -1.90
C ARG A 98 -5.75 8.91 -3.04
N ILE A 99 -5.26 8.89 -4.28
CA ILE A 99 -6.01 9.31 -5.48
C ILE A 99 -7.20 8.38 -5.73
N PHE A 100 -7.03 7.07 -5.54
CA PHE A 100 -8.12 6.11 -5.64
C PHE A 100 -9.24 6.45 -4.65
N LEU A 101 -8.90 6.60 -3.37
CA LEU A 101 -9.86 6.96 -2.31
C LEU A 101 -10.58 8.27 -2.60
N HIS A 102 -9.84 9.29 -3.03
CA HIS A 102 -10.41 10.58 -3.43
C HIS A 102 -11.38 10.45 -4.60
N THR A 103 -10.96 9.77 -5.68
CA THR A 103 -11.76 9.66 -6.91
C THR A 103 -13.02 8.85 -6.72
N ILE A 104 -12.99 7.83 -5.84
CA ILE A 104 -14.05 6.84 -5.73
C ILE A 104 -14.96 7.06 -4.51
N LEU A 105 -14.38 7.42 -3.36
CA LEU A 105 -15.14 7.58 -2.12
C LEU A 105 -15.40 9.05 -1.77
N ASN A 106 -14.44 9.93 -2.04
CA ASN A 106 -14.42 11.34 -1.66
C ASN A 106 -15.09 11.64 -0.30
N ILE A 107 -14.68 10.92 0.76
CA ILE A 107 -15.34 10.95 2.08
C ILE A 107 -15.36 12.38 2.67
N TYR A 108 -14.34 13.17 2.34
CA TYR A 108 -14.20 14.55 2.82
C TYR A 108 -14.88 15.59 1.92
N SER A 109 -15.52 15.16 0.82
CA SER A 109 -16.17 16.04 -0.16
C SER A 109 -15.25 17.15 -0.67
N GLU A 110 -13.96 16.84 -0.82
CA GLU A 110 -12.94 17.76 -1.32
C GLU A 110 -13.03 17.83 -2.84
N SER A 111 -12.75 19.00 -3.40
CA SER A 111 -12.53 19.18 -4.83
C SER A 111 -11.15 18.64 -5.25
N ASP A 112 -10.96 18.37 -6.54
CA ASP A 112 -9.66 17.94 -7.08
C ASP A 112 -8.53 18.94 -6.75
N THR A 113 -8.83 20.24 -6.75
CA THR A 113 -7.85 21.30 -6.45
C THR A 113 -7.48 21.36 -4.97
N GLU A 114 -8.43 21.14 -4.06
CA GLU A 114 -8.18 21.03 -2.62
C GLU A 114 -7.34 19.80 -2.30
N PHE A 115 -7.71 18.64 -2.84
CA PHE A 115 -6.94 17.41 -2.68
C PHE A 115 -5.49 17.58 -3.17
N GLN A 116 -5.29 18.16 -4.36
CA GLN A 116 -3.96 18.43 -4.92
C GLN A 116 -3.10 19.29 -4.00
N ARG A 117 -3.68 20.35 -3.41
CA ARG A 117 -2.99 21.22 -2.45
C ARG A 117 -2.65 20.47 -1.16
N ASN A 118 -3.58 19.72 -0.60
CA ASN A 118 -3.41 18.96 0.65
C ASN A 118 -2.36 17.85 0.51
N VAL A 119 -2.24 17.27 -0.68
CA VAL A 119 -1.29 16.18 -0.98
C VAL A 119 0.06 16.72 -1.47
N GLY A 120 0.13 17.98 -1.90
CA GLY A 120 1.35 18.63 -2.38
C GLY A 120 1.74 18.23 -3.81
N ILE A 121 0.77 18.06 -4.72
CA ILE A 121 1.02 17.66 -6.11
C ILE A 121 0.44 18.65 -7.12
N SER A 122 1.10 18.78 -8.28
CA SER A 122 0.59 19.61 -9.37
C SER A 122 -0.64 18.99 -10.06
N PRO A 123 -1.48 19.80 -10.73
CA PRO A 123 -2.60 19.28 -11.53
C PRO A 123 -2.16 18.27 -12.59
N SER A 124 -1.02 18.53 -13.25
CA SER A 124 -0.44 17.64 -14.26
C SER A 124 -0.01 16.29 -13.67
N THR A 125 0.58 16.29 -12.48
CA THR A 125 0.98 15.08 -11.76
C THR A 125 -0.25 14.27 -11.33
N TYR A 126 -1.27 14.95 -10.79
CA TYR A 126 -2.55 14.32 -10.43
C TYR A 126 -3.19 13.64 -11.63
N PHE A 127 -3.33 14.34 -12.76
CA PHE A 127 -3.93 13.76 -13.97
C PHE A 127 -3.14 12.54 -14.48
N ARG A 128 -1.80 12.63 -14.51
CA ARG A 128 -0.93 11.52 -14.92
C ARG A 128 -1.09 10.30 -14.02
N LEU A 129 -1.09 10.50 -12.69
CA LEU A 129 -1.24 9.41 -11.72
C LEU A 129 -2.63 8.79 -11.78
N LYS A 130 -3.69 9.60 -11.86
CA LYS A 130 -5.08 9.14 -12.00
C LYS A 130 -5.27 8.30 -13.27
N LYS A 131 -4.76 8.78 -14.41
CA LYS A 131 -4.80 8.05 -15.68
C LYS A 131 -4.01 6.74 -15.61
N GLY A 132 -2.79 6.78 -15.07
CA GLY A 132 -1.94 5.61 -14.91
C GLY A 132 -2.57 4.56 -14.00
N LEU A 133 -3.20 4.98 -12.90
CA LEU A 133 -3.93 4.09 -11.99
C LEU A 133 -5.07 3.34 -12.73
N SER A 134 -5.90 4.06 -13.50
CA SER A 134 -6.97 3.42 -14.27
C SER A 134 -6.45 2.43 -15.32
N GLN A 135 -5.30 2.72 -15.93
CA GLN A 135 -4.64 1.81 -16.87
C GLN A 135 -4.13 0.55 -16.16
N ASP A 136 -3.45 0.71 -15.02
CA ASP A 136 -2.88 -0.39 -14.24
C ASP A 136 -3.97 -1.29 -13.61
N ILE A 137 -5.14 -0.74 -13.26
CA ILE A 137 -6.31 -1.52 -12.81
C ILE A 137 -6.87 -2.39 -13.95
N GLY A 138 -6.78 -1.91 -15.19
CA GLY A 138 -7.24 -2.60 -16.39
C GLY A 138 -8.62 -2.14 -16.86
N SER A 139 -8.74 -1.93 -18.17
CA SER A 139 -9.96 -1.40 -18.83
C SER A 139 -11.20 -2.26 -18.60
N SER A 140 -11.07 -3.59 -18.56
CA SER A 140 -12.17 -4.51 -18.31
C SER A 140 -12.77 -4.33 -16.91
N LYS A 141 -11.92 -4.22 -15.88
CA LYS A 141 -12.37 -3.97 -14.50
C LYS A 141 -13.05 -2.62 -14.39
N ILE A 142 -12.46 -1.57 -14.97
CA ILE A 142 -13.05 -0.22 -14.99
C ILE A 142 -14.41 -0.23 -15.68
N GLU A 143 -14.55 -0.94 -16.80
CA GLU A 143 -15.82 -1.08 -17.51
C GLU A 143 -16.88 -1.82 -16.66
N CYS A 144 -16.49 -2.90 -15.98
CA CYS A 144 -17.37 -3.63 -15.06
C CYS A 144 -17.86 -2.73 -13.92
N MET A 145 -16.99 -1.94 -13.31
CA MET A 145 -17.39 -0.97 -12.27
C MET A 145 -18.39 0.06 -12.81
N ARG A 146 -18.21 0.53 -14.04
CA ARG A 146 -19.13 1.50 -14.66
C ARG A 146 -20.51 0.90 -14.97
N LYS A 147 -20.56 -0.40 -15.32
CA LYS A 147 -21.81 -1.09 -15.70
C LYS A 147 -22.57 -1.70 -14.53
N SER A 148 -21.89 -2.01 -13.43
CA SER A 148 -22.48 -2.71 -12.29
C SER A 148 -22.06 -2.08 -10.97
N GLU A 149 -23.03 -1.44 -10.31
CA GLU A 149 -22.87 -0.87 -8.97
C GLU A 149 -22.47 -1.94 -7.93
N VAL A 150 -23.01 -3.16 -8.07
CA VAL A 150 -22.67 -4.28 -7.18
C VAL A 150 -21.20 -4.66 -7.34
N PHE A 151 -20.72 -4.76 -8.58
CA PHE A 151 -19.32 -5.06 -8.84
C PHE A 151 -18.40 -3.92 -8.37
N ALA A 152 -18.79 -2.67 -8.61
CA ALA A 152 -18.05 -1.51 -8.14
C ALA A 152 -17.88 -1.54 -6.62
N ARG A 153 -18.99 -1.71 -5.87
CA ARG A 153 -18.96 -1.82 -4.41
C ARG A 153 -18.08 -2.97 -3.93
N TYR A 154 -18.22 -4.15 -4.54
CA TYR A 154 -17.41 -5.32 -4.20
C TYR A 154 -15.91 -5.06 -4.40
N TYR A 155 -15.52 -4.55 -5.58
CA TYR A 155 -14.13 -4.30 -5.90
C TYR A 155 -13.51 -3.23 -4.99
N ILE A 156 -14.22 -2.12 -4.79
CA ILE A 156 -13.78 -1.05 -3.87
C ILE A 156 -13.59 -1.64 -2.49
N TYR A 157 -14.58 -2.39 -2.00
CA TYR A 157 -14.52 -3.04 -0.70
C TYR A 157 -13.30 -3.96 -0.54
N GLN A 158 -13.00 -4.80 -1.54
CA GLN A 158 -11.81 -5.67 -1.53
C GLN A 158 -10.51 -4.85 -1.37
N VAL A 159 -10.39 -3.73 -2.08
CA VAL A 159 -9.22 -2.85 -1.98
C VAL A 159 -9.11 -2.24 -0.58
N LEU A 160 -10.24 -1.77 -0.01
CA LEU A 160 -10.24 -1.15 1.33
C LEU A 160 -9.90 -2.15 2.43
N VAL A 161 -10.37 -3.39 2.33
CA VAL A 161 -10.06 -4.45 3.31
C VAL A 161 -8.62 -4.90 3.18
N TYR A 162 -8.13 -5.08 1.95
CA TYR A 162 -6.77 -5.56 1.73
C TYR A 162 -5.72 -4.64 2.36
N PHE A 163 -5.93 -3.32 2.29
CA PHE A 163 -5.04 -2.33 2.90
C PHE A 163 -5.48 -1.91 4.30
N SER A 164 -6.32 -2.69 5.00
CA SER A 164 -6.79 -2.39 6.36
C SER A 164 -7.36 -0.96 6.53
N TYR A 165 -7.91 -0.35 5.48
CA TYR A 165 -8.25 1.09 5.47
C TYR A 165 -9.22 1.48 6.60
N PHE A 166 -10.15 0.57 6.93
CA PHE A 166 -11.11 0.77 8.02
C PHE A 166 -10.44 0.95 9.40
N ASP A 167 -9.24 0.40 9.60
CA ASP A 167 -8.47 0.55 10.83
C ASP A 167 -7.75 1.90 10.92
N TYR A 168 -7.73 2.69 9.85
CA TYR A 168 -7.11 4.01 9.78
C TYR A 168 -8.12 5.17 9.67
N PHE A 169 -9.44 4.89 9.72
CA PHE A 169 -10.45 5.94 9.75
C PHE A 169 -10.26 6.92 10.93
N PRO A 170 -10.66 8.20 10.77
CA PRO A 170 -10.76 9.15 11.87
C PRO A 170 -11.60 8.59 13.02
N LYS A 171 -11.20 8.85 14.27
CA LYS A 171 -11.92 8.38 15.48
C LYS A 171 -13.41 8.73 15.45
N CYS A 172 -13.75 9.94 15.01
CA CYS A 172 -15.13 10.41 14.89
C CYS A 172 -16.02 9.56 13.98
N ILE A 173 -15.44 8.85 13.01
CA ILE A 173 -16.17 7.92 12.13
C ILE A 173 -16.17 6.51 12.73
N LYS A 174 -15.05 6.08 13.34
CA LYS A 174 -14.92 4.76 13.99
C LYS A 174 -15.91 4.55 15.13
N ASP A 175 -16.18 5.61 15.90
CA ASP A 175 -17.08 5.54 17.07
C ASP A 175 -18.57 5.57 16.67
N ASN A 176 -18.88 5.75 15.38
CA ASN A 176 -20.25 5.71 14.89
C ASN A 176 -20.79 4.28 14.95
N LYS A 177 -21.88 4.07 15.70
CA LYS A 177 -22.55 2.76 15.85
C LYS A 177 -22.90 2.09 14.52
N LYS A 178 -23.24 2.86 13.47
CA LYS A 178 -23.51 2.33 12.14
C LYS A 178 -22.24 1.81 11.46
N PHE A 179 -21.11 2.49 11.64
CA PHE A 179 -19.82 2.06 11.13
C PHE A 179 -19.31 0.81 11.84
N ILE A 180 -19.45 0.73 13.17
CA ILE A 180 -19.12 -0.47 13.95
C ILE A 180 -19.97 -1.66 13.51
N LYS A 181 -21.29 -1.45 13.37
CA LYS A 181 -22.21 -2.49 12.88
C LYS A 181 -21.81 -2.96 11.48
N MET A 182 -21.53 -2.02 10.57
CA MET A 182 -21.04 -2.30 9.22
C MET A 182 -19.75 -3.14 9.26
N LYS A 183 -18.70 -2.70 9.98
CA LYS A 183 -17.43 -3.41 10.13
C LYS A 183 -17.60 -4.83 10.67
N ASN A 184 -18.49 -5.03 11.64
CA ASN A 184 -18.74 -6.34 12.24
C ASN A 184 -19.57 -7.26 11.33
N SER A 185 -20.58 -6.74 10.62
CA SER A 185 -21.31 -7.52 9.61
C SER A 185 -20.41 -7.90 8.42
N ILE A 186 -19.44 -7.04 8.11
CA ILE A 186 -18.45 -7.24 7.06
C ILE A 186 -17.51 -8.41 7.39
N ALA A 187 -17.01 -8.50 8.63
CA ALA A 187 -16.17 -9.62 9.07
C ALA A 187 -16.90 -10.98 8.96
N TYR A 188 -18.23 -10.96 9.07
CA TYR A 188 -19.09 -12.14 8.92
C TYR A 188 -19.25 -12.57 7.46
N CYS A 189 -19.36 -11.64 6.51
CA CYS A 189 -19.46 -11.96 5.08
C CYS A 189 -18.15 -12.52 4.48
N THR A 190 -17.00 -12.27 5.11
CA THR A 190 -15.70 -12.83 4.69
C THR A 190 -15.43 -14.23 5.25
N LEU A 191 -16.32 -14.77 6.09
CA LEU A 191 -16.23 -16.12 6.69
C LEU A 191 -17.17 -17.15 6.03
N ILE A 192 -17.90 -16.75 4.97
CA ILE A 192 -18.76 -17.61 4.14
C ILE A 192 -18.08 -17.78 2.78
#